data_AF-A0A955BTR0-F1
#
_entry.id   AF-A0A955BTR0-F1
#
_cell.length_a   1.000
_cell.length_b   1.000
_cell.length_c   1.000
_cell.angle_alpha   90.00
_cell.angle_beta   90.00
_cell.angle_gamma   90.00
#
_symmetry.space_group_name_H-M   'P 1'
#
loop_
_entity.id
_entity.type
_entity.pdbx_description
1 polymer ?
#
loop_
_entity_poly.entity_id
_entity_poly.type
_entity_poly.pdbx_seq_one_letter_code
_entity_poly.pdbx_strand_id
1 'polypeptide(L)'
;MSSEESVASSISEMVSFFIPHCKDASTLNELKAMAADRTKWRKAHDLFNRIRNKKLRADRANDRMLQHQYSFEEICAKTLYNLSGYPAPFDDDSPFWVIPIAVAFAQELGVDDPCSVSSLLRPGTSKQ
;
A
#
# COMPACT_ATOMS: atom_id res chain seq x y z
N MET A 1 14.30 14.53 -5.48
CA MET A 1 13.33 13.65 -4.83
C MET A 1 14.08 12.84 -3.80
N SER A 2 13.70 12.91 -2.53
CA SER A 2 14.33 12.08 -1.50
C SER A 2 13.94 10.59 -1.69
N SER A 3 14.66 9.67 -1.07
CA SER A 3 14.33 8.24 -1.10
C SER A 3 12.92 7.96 -0.59
N GLU A 4 12.50 8.68 0.44
CA GLU A 4 11.17 8.56 1.05
C GLU A 4 10.05 9.03 0.12
N GLU A 5 10.28 10.13 -0.60
CA GLU A 5 9.34 10.62 -1.62
C GLU A 5 9.21 9.63 -2.79
N SER A 6 10.30 8.95 -3.16
CA SER A 6 10.27 7.88 -4.14
C SER A 6 9.39 6.72 -3.68
N VAL A 7 9.55 6.27 -2.42
CA VAL A 7 8.72 5.20 -1.84
C VAL A 7 7.25 5.61 -1.80
N ALA A 8 6.95 6.83 -1.35
CA ALA A 8 5.59 7.34 -1.32
C ALA A 8 4.97 7.45 -2.74
N SER A 9 5.77 7.86 -3.73
CA SER A 9 5.33 7.89 -5.13
C SER A 9 4.97 6.50 -5.65
N SER A 10 5.78 5.47 -5.36
CA SER A 10 5.48 4.08 -5.73
C SER A 10 4.24 3.55 -5.03
N ILE A 11 4.02 3.89 -3.74
CA ILE A 11 2.76 3.58 -3.04
C ILE A 11 1.57 4.23 -3.77
N SER A 12 1.67 5.50 -4.14
CA SER A 12 0.61 6.23 -4.85
C SER A 12 0.28 5.61 -6.21
N GLU A 13 1.29 5.15 -6.95
CA GLU A 13 1.14 4.40 -8.20
C GLU A 13 0.32 3.12 -7.97
N MET A 14 0.75 2.26 -7.05
CA MET A 14 0.07 0.98 -6.75
C MET A 14 -1.35 1.20 -6.21
N VAL A 15 -1.55 2.15 -5.31
CA VAL A 15 -2.87 2.51 -4.80
C VAL A 15 -3.78 2.97 -5.94
N SER A 16 -3.26 3.78 -6.86
CA SER A 16 -4.02 4.23 -8.04
C SER A 16 -4.43 3.08 -8.94
N PHE A 17 -3.57 2.07 -9.08
CA PHE A 17 -3.89 0.84 -9.80
C PHE A 17 -5.05 0.08 -9.14
N PHE A 18 -5.07 -0.08 -7.82
CA PHE A 18 -6.11 -0.88 -7.13
C PHE A 18 -7.46 -0.19 -6.93
N ILE A 19 -7.53 1.15 -6.86
CA ILE A 19 -8.78 1.90 -6.66
C ILE A 19 -9.95 1.42 -7.55
N PRO A 20 -9.80 1.29 -8.89
CA PRO A 20 -10.91 0.86 -9.75
C PRO A 20 -11.36 -0.60 -9.53
N HIS A 21 -10.56 -1.42 -8.84
CA HIS A 21 -10.85 -2.84 -8.59
C HIS A 21 -11.52 -3.11 -7.24
N CYS A 22 -11.62 -2.10 -6.38
CA CYS A 22 -12.11 -2.26 -5.00
C CYS A 22 -13.53 -1.71 -4.84
N LYS A 23 -14.43 -2.51 -4.27
CA LYS A 23 -15.80 -2.07 -3.95
C LYS A 23 -15.82 -0.94 -2.92
N ASP A 24 -14.98 -1.05 -1.89
CA ASP A 24 -14.73 0.02 -0.92
C ASP A 24 -13.29 0.52 -1.11
N ALA A 25 -13.14 1.65 -1.79
CA ALA A 25 -11.86 2.30 -2.03
C ALA A 25 -11.59 3.48 -1.06
N SER A 26 -12.36 3.63 0.02
CA SER A 26 -12.25 4.80 0.92
C SER A 26 -10.84 4.95 1.50
N THR A 27 -10.29 3.88 2.08
CA THR A 27 -8.97 3.85 2.71
C THR A 27 -7.84 3.88 1.69
N LEU A 28 -8.02 3.32 0.49
CA LEU A 28 -7.11 3.52 -0.66
C LEU A 28 -7.03 4.99 -1.09
N ASN A 29 -8.15 5.68 -1.23
CA ASN A 29 -8.15 7.10 -1.59
C ASN A 29 -7.44 7.95 -0.52
N GLU A 30 -7.63 7.62 0.76
CA GLU A 30 -6.89 8.28 1.84
C GLU A 30 -5.39 7.99 1.78
N LEU A 31 -4.97 6.74 1.52
CA LEU A 31 -3.55 6.40 1.29
C LEU A 31 -2.95 7.18 0.14
N LYS A 32 -3.66 7.29 -0.99
CA LYS A 32 -3.22 8.08 -2.15
C LYS A 32 -3.01 9.55 -1.77
N ALA A 33 -3.94 10.14 -1.02
CA ALA A 33 -3.85 11.52 -0.56
C ALA A 33 -2.73 11.73 0.47
N MET A 34 -2.44 10.74 1.31
CA MET A 34 -1.32 10.79 2.27
C MET A 34 0.03 10.63 1.55
N ALA A 35 0.13 9.71 0.59
CA ALA A 35 1.34 9.50 -0.20
C ALA A 35 1.79 10.77 -0.95
N ALA A 36 0.83 11.59 -1.40
CA ALA A 36 1.11 12.86 -2.06
C ALA A 36 1.48 14.03 -1.12
N ASP A 37 1.36 13.86 0.21
CA ASP A 37 1.52 14.94 1.18
C ASP A 37 2.24 14.46 2.45
N ARG A 38 3.55 14.74 2.51
CA ARG A 38 4.42 14.38 3.63
C ARG A 38 3.91 14.88 4.98
N THR A 39 3.18 16.00 5.03
CA THR A 39 2.65 16.54 6.29
C THR A 39 1.58 15.64 6.91
N LYS A 40 1.00 14.72 6.12
CA LYS A 40 -0.01 13.76 6.55
C LYS A 40 0.56 12.41 6.96
N TRP A 41 1.83 12.11 6.69
CA TRP A 41 2.41 10.78 6.96
C TRP A 41 2.30 10.37 8.44
N ARG A 42 2.47 11.31 9.38
CA ARG A 42 2.24 11.04 10.81
C ARG A 42 0.82 10.56 11.15
N LYS A 43 -0.17 10.92 10.33
CA LYS A 43 -1.58 10.51 10.50
C LYS A 43 -1.85 9.12 9.93
N ALA A 44 -0.89 8.51 9.23
CA ALA A 44 -1.04 7.17 8.68
C ALA A 44 -1.22 6.10 9.77
N HIS A 45 -0.78 6.36 11.01
CA HIS A 45 -1.08 5.50 12.16
C HIS A 45 -2.59 5.42 12.48
N ASP A 46 -3.32 6.53 12.39
CA ASP A 46 -4.79 6.54 12.59
C ASP A 46 -5.50 5.81 11.44
N LEU A 47 -4.99 5.95 10.21
CA LEU A 47 -5.47 5.20 9.06
C LEU A 47 -5.21 3.70 9.22
N PHE A 48 -4.01 3.31 9.66
CA PHE A 48 -3.67 1.92 9.98
C PHE A 48 -4.67 1.31 10.97
N ASN A 49 -5.00 2.00 12.06
CA ASN A 49 -5.97 1.50 13.05
C ASN A 49 -7.37 1.26 12.43
N ARG A 50 -7.82 2.13 11.52
CA ARG A 50 -9.09 1.93 10.80
C ARG A 50 -9.03 0.75 9.83
N ILE A 51 -7.94 0.61 9.08
CA ILE A 51 -7.74 -0.52 8.17
C ILE A 51 -7.67 -1.84 8.97
N ARG A 52 -6.96 -1.87 10.10
CA ARG A 52 -6.87 -3.06 10.96
C ARG A 52 -8.22 -3.55 11.44
N ASN A 53 -9.10 -2.62 11.80
CA ASN A 53 -10.48 -2.97 12.17
C ASN A 53 -11.28 -3.55 10.99
N LYS A 54 -11.08 -3.05 9.76
CA LYS A 54 -11.67 -3.61 8.54
C LYS A 54 -11.12 -5.01 8.25
N LYS A 55 -9.80 -5.20 8.33
CA LYS A 55 -9.13 -6.49 8.15
C LYS A 55 -9.63 -7.54 9.13
N LEU A 56 -9.71 -7.22 10.42
CA LEU A 56 -10.27 -8.14 11.44
C LEU A 56 -11.72 -8.56 11.16
N ARG A 57 -12.50 -7.75 10.44
CA ARG A 57 -13.85 -8.15 9.99
C ARG A 57 -13.77 -9.08 8.79
N ALA A 58 -12.90 -8.79 7.82
CA ALA A 58 -12.63 -9.67 6.67
C ALA A 58 -12.08 -11.04 7.10
N ASP A 59 -11.17 -11.07 8.09
CA ASP A 59 -10.64 -12.28 8.71
C ASP A 59 -11.78 -13.15 9.29
N ARG A 60 -12.67 -12.54 10.10
CA ARG A 60 -13.83 -13.25 10.67
C ARG A 60 -14.83 -13.74 9.64
N ALA A 61 -14.95 -13.04 8.51
CA ALA A 61 -15.84 -13.42 7.42
C ALA A 61 -15.19 -14.41 6.43
N ASN A 62 -13.90 -14.73 6.59
CA ASN A 62 -13.10 -15.46 5.60
C ASN A 62 -13.16 -14.85 4.18
N ASP A 63 -13.28 -13.52 4.09
CA ASP A 63 -13.31 -12.80 2.82
C ASP A 63 -11.88 -12.57 2.32
N ARG A 64 -11.38 -13.51 1.52
CA ARG A 64 -10.00 -13.50 1.00
C ARG A 64 -9.66 -12.23 0.23
N MET A 65 -10.58 -11.76 -0.62
CA MET A 65 -10.36 -10.55 -1.41
C MET A 65 -10.12 -9.35 -0.50
N LEU A 66 -10.98 -9.15 0.51
CA LEU A 66 -10.81 -8.07 1.47
C LEU A 66 -9.58 -8.26 2.38
N GLN A 67 -9.19 -9.49 2.70
CA GLN A 67 -7.96 -9.77 3.44
C GLN A 67 -6.72 -9.31 2.66
N HIS A 68 -6.66 -9.58 1.36
CA HIS A 68 -5.57 -9.11 0.50
C HIS A 68 -5.57 -7.58 0.37
N GLN A 69 -6.73 -6.98 0.09
CA GLN A 69 -6.88 -5.53 0.00
C GLN A 69 -6.38 -4.84 1.29
N TYR A 70 -6.92 -5.23 2.44
CA TYR A 70 -6.58 -4.57 3.70
C TYR A 70 -5.16 -4.87 4.18
N SER A 71 -4.57 -6.00 3.78
CA SER A 71 -3.14 -6.24 4.04
C SER A 71 -2.24 -5.31 3.24
N PHE A 72 -2.57 -5.05 1.97
CA PHE A 72 -1.88 -4.06 1.15
C PHE A 72 -2.02 -2.65 1.74
N GLU A 73 -3.24 -2.27 2.12
CA GLU A 73 -3.47 -0.96 2.72
C GLU A 73 -2.73 -0.78 4.06
N GLU A 74 -2.74 -1.80 4.93
CA GLU A 74 -2.03 -1.77 6.22
C GLU A 74 -0.54 -1.52 6.01
N ILE A 75 0.10 -2.26 5.09
CA ILE A 75 1.55 -2.16 4.91
C ILE A 75 1.95 -0.81 4.29
N CYS A 76 1.12 -0.24 3.42
CA CYS A 76 1.30 1.12 2.94
C CYS A 76 1.17 2.15 4.07
N ALA A 77 0.18 2.02 4.95
CA ALA A 77 -0.02 2.93 6.08
C ALA A 77 1.17 2.87 7.07
N LYS A 78 1.63 1.65 7.41
CA LYS A 78 2.83 1.46 8.24
C LYS A 78 4.05 2.12 7.61
N THR A 79 4.28 1.88 6.32
CA THR A 79 5.41 2.44 5.58
C THR A 79 5.38 3.97 5.59
N LEU A 80 4.25 4.59 5.23
CA LEU A 80 4.13 6.06 5.26
C LEU A 80 4.36 6.62 6.67
N TYR A 81 3.84 5.97 7.71
CA TYR A 81 4.09 6.39 9.09
C TYR A 81 5.58 6.34 9.45
N ASN A 82 6.27 5.25 9.15
CA ASN A 82 7.70 5.10 9.43
C ASN A 82 8.53 6.17 8.70
N LEU A 83 8.20 6.47 7.44
CA LEU A 83 8.86 7.54 6.67
C LEU A 83 8.65 8.95 7.26
N SER A 84 7.65 9.14 8.14
CA SER A 84 7.44 10.43 8.81
C SER A 84 8.50 10.74 9.89
N GLY A 85 9.22 9.73 10.37
CA GLY A 85 10.20 9.86 11.46
C GLY A 85 9.57 10.12 12.84
N TYR A 86 8.27 9.92 13.00
CA TYR A 86 7.60 10.08 14.30
C TYR A 86 7.94 8.90 15.25
N PRO A 87 7.86 9.12 16.58
CA PRO A 87 8.15 8.08 17.58
C PRO A 87 7.20 6.88 17.49
N ALA A 88 7.64 5.74 18.04
CA ALA A 88 6.92 4.47 18.02
C ALA A 88 6.63 3.95 16.60
N PRO A 89 7.68 3.76 15.77
CA PRO A 89 7.51 3.24 14.42
C PRO A 89 6.90 1.83 14.45
N PHE A 90 6.25 1.46 13.36
CA PHE A 90 5.93 0.07 13.06
C PHE A 90 7.20 -0.70 12.66
N ASP A 91 7.04 -1.99 12.34
CA ASP A 91 8.12 -2.87 11.91
C ASP A 91 8.97 -2.24 10.79
N ASP A 92 10.30 -2.22 11.00
CA ASP A 92 11.26 -1.57 10.09
C ASP A 92 11.27 -2.20 8.70
N ASP A 93 10.80 -3.44 8.58
CA ASP A 93 10.72 -4.18 7.31
C ASP A 93 9.46 -3.86 6.50
N SER A 94 8.55 -3.02 7.02
CA SER A 94 7.29 -2.66 6.36
C SER A 94 7.45 -2.25 4.88
N PRO A 95 8.44 -1.41 4.50
CA PRO A 95 8.61 -1.02 3.10
C PRO A 95 8.92 -2.21 2.16
N PHE A 96 9.63 -3.24 2.64
CA PHE A 96 9.98 -4.41 1.82
C PHE A 96 8.77 -5.27 1.48
N TRP A 97 7.72 -5.24 2.31
CA TRP A 97 6.51 -6.04 2.13
C TRP A 97 5.46 -5.40 1.22
N VAL A 98 5.60 -4.11 0.88
CA VAL A 98 4.62 -3.41 0.02
C VAL A 98 4.45 -4.11 -1.33
N ILE A 99 5.55 -4.40 -2.03
CA ILE A 99 5.53 -5.03 -3.35
C ILE A 99 5.01 -6.47 -3.30
N PRO A 100 5.54 -7.37 -2.45
CA PRO A 100 5.02 -8.75 -2.35
C PRO A 100 3.52 -8.81 -2.06
N ILE A 101 3.02 -7.96 -1.15
CA ILE A 101 1.61 -7.93 -0.79
C ILE A 101 0.76 -7.34 -1.93
N ALA A 102 1.24 -6.30 -2.63
CA ALA A 102 0.58 -5.76 -3.80
C ALA A 102 0.44 -6.80 -4.92
N VAL A 103 1.50 -7.55 -5.21
CA VAL A 103 1.47 -8.63 -6.21
C VAL A 103 0.47 -9.73 -5.81
N ALA A 104 0.48 -10.16 -4.55
CA ALA A 104 -0.48 -11.15 -4.06
C ALA A 104 -1.94 -10.66 -4.18
N PHE A 105 -2.19 -9.37 -3.93
CA PHE A 105 -3.52 -8.79 -4.11
C PHE A 105 -3.92 -8.73 -5.58
N ALA A 106 -3.01 -8.34 -6.47
CA ALA A 106 -3.26 -8.34 -7.91
C ALA A 106 -3.59 -9.74 -8.45
N GLN A 107 -2.90 -10.78 -7.96
CA GLN A 107 -3.20 -12.17 -8.30
C GLN A 107 -4.60 -12.60 -7.88
N GLU A 108 -5.05 -12.22 -6.67
CA GLU A 108 -6.41 -12.50 -6.21
C GLU A 108 -7.46 -11.77 -7.07
N LEU A 109 -7.12 -10.62 -7.66
CA LEU A 109 -7.93 -9.89 -8.64
C LEU A 109 -7.88 -10.48 -10.07
N GLY A 110 -7.07 -11.52 -10.31
CA GLY A 110 -6.88 -12.11 -11.64
C GLY A 110 -5.97 -11.31 -12.57
N VAL A 111 -5.06 -10.51 -12.02
CA VAL A 111 -4.03 -9.80 -12.80
C VAL A 111 -2.82 -10.71 -12.97
N ASP A 112 -2.60 -11.18 -14.20
CA ASP A 112 -1.53 -12.15 -14.52
C ASP A 112 -0.14 -11.53 -14.62
N ASP A 113 -0.04 -10.24 -14.96
CA ASP A 113 1.24 -9.53 -15.12
C ASP A 113 1.54 -8.62 -13.91
N PRO A 114 2.52 -8.98 -13.07
CA PRO A 114 2.95 -8.15 -11.94
C PRO A 114 3.43 -6.76 -12.35
N CYS A 115 3.98 -6.59 -13.57
CA CYS A 115 4.47 -5.29 -14.06
C CYS A 115 3.35 -4.26 -14.24
N SER A 116 2.09 -4.70 -14.25
CA SER A 116 0.92 -3.82 -14.28
C SER A 116 0.69 -3.11 -12.94
N VAL A 117 1.18 -3.67 -11.83
CA VAL A 117 0.95 -3.14 -10.46
C VAL A 117 1.86 -1.96 -10.14
N SER A 118 3.14 -2.01 -10.56
CA SER A 118 4.08 -0.91 -10.36
C SER A 118 5.19 -0.90 -11.40
N SER A 119 5.61 0.30 -11.79
CA SER A 119 6.81 0.56 -12.59
C SER A 119 8.09 -0.06 -12.02
N LEU A 120 8.18 -0.26 -10.70
CA LEU A 120 9.32 -0.88 -10.04
C LEU A 120 9.58 -2.34 -10.46
N LEU A 121 8.56 -3.01 -10.99
CA LEU A 121 8.64 -4.41 -11.42
C LEU A 121 9.04 -4.54 -12.90
N ARG A 122 9.12 -3.43 -13.64
CA ARG A 122 9.50 -3.46 -15.05
C ARG A 122 11.00 -3.72 -15.18
N PRO A 123 11.43 -4.61 -16.10
CA PRO A 123 12.84 -4.76 -16.40
C PRO A 123 13.44 -3.41 -16.79
N GLY A 124 14.56 -3.04 -16.18
CA GLY A 124 15.29 -1.83 -16.55
C GLY A 124 15.64 -1.88 -18.04
N THR A 125 15.27 -0.85 -18.80
CA THR A 125 15.75 -0.67 -20.16
C THR A 125 17.25 -0.41 -20.10
N SER A 126 18.01 -1.50 -20.12
CA SER A 126 19.45 -1.45 -20.31
C SER A 126 19.67 -0.89 -21.70
N LYS A 127 19.96 0.40 -21.82
CA LYS A 127 20.55 0.95 -23.03
C LYS A 127 21.93 0.30 -23.16
N GLN A 128 22.08 -0.61 -24.11
CA GLN A 128 23.38 -0.98 -24.67
C GLN A 128 23.97 0.23 -25.40
#